data_AF-A0A166GYC1-F1
#
_entry.id   AF-A0A166GYC1-F1
#
_cell.length_a   1.000
_cell.length_b   1.000
_cell.length_c   1.000
_cell.angle_alpha   90.00
_cell.angle_beta   90.00
_cell.angle_gamma   90.00
#
_symmetry.space_group_name_H-M   'P 1'
#
loop_
_entity.id
_entity.type
_entity.pdbx_description
1 polymer ?
#
loop_
_entity_poly.entity_id
_entity_poly.type
_entity_poly.pdbx_seq_one_letter_code
_entity_poly.pdbx_strand_id
1 'polypeptide(L)'
;MGGLDDILNRRTPSVWDRFLASPILFLAKSVSTLTTKSLPPHPSVADPASLLSKHTRLVCISDTHSTHASQPLLPEGDILIHAGDLTHSGTFAELDDALNWLSAQPHPIKIFIAGNHDAGLANAFERDRLLSKHPGLLYLEDEEATVEVRGRSLRVYGSPRMPKHGDWPFQYPRIAASASHSTVWSSIPSSTDILVTHGPPISHLDCDGLGCAALLNALWRIRPSVHVFGHVHAGRGVERVVWGRAQRAYEGVCRGRGWLGLVKLIWWVVLERGWMLVGRAQDKGTILVNAAAVGGLRDDRRLGAIVVDI
;
A
#
# COMPACT_ATOMS: atom_id res chain seq x y z
N MET A 1 31.38 -7.63 22.08
CA MET A 1 30.37 -6.56 22.25
C MET A 1 29.84 -6.24 20.85
N GLY A 2 28.65 -6.58 20.40
CA GLY A 2 27.55 -7.39 20.93
C GLY A 2 26.46 -7.35 19.87
N GLY A 3 26.26 -8.43 19.10
CA GLY A 3 25.33 -8.45 17.96
C GLY A 3 23.86 -8.21 18.33
N LEU A 4 23.52 -8.24 19.63
CA LEU A 4 22.20 -7.85 20.14
C LEU A 4 22.11 -6.34 20.42
N ASP A 5 23.18 -5.70 20.92
CA ASP A 5 23.23 -4.25 21.16
C ASP A 5 23.25 -3.45 19.85
N ASP A 6 23.88 -4.00 18.80
CA ASP A 6 23.89 -3.40 17.45
C ASP A 6 22.52 -3.49 16.75
N ILE A 7 21.70 -4.49 17.09
CA ILE A 7 20.30 -4.59 16.64
C ILE A 7 19.40 -3.67 17.48
N LEU A 8 19.69 -3.52 18.78
CA LEU A 8 18.93 -2.67 19.69
C LEU A 8 19.18 -1.16 19.47
N ASN A 9 20.38 -0.77 19.01
CA ASN A 9 20.78 0.63 18.79
C ASN A 9 21.03 0.97 17.31
N ARG A 10 20.25 0.37 16.41
CA ARG A 10 20.44 0.56 14.96
C ARG A 10 20.16 2.02 14.59
N ARG A 11 21.22 2.81 14.44
CA ARG A 11 21.13 4.20 13.99
C ARG A 11 20.46 4.24 12.62
N THR A 12 19.53 5.17 12.42
CA THR A 12 19.03 5.48 11.07
C THR A 12 20.21 5.87 10.19
N PRO A 13 20.45 5.19 9.06
CA PRO A 13 21.61 5.45 8.21
C PRO A 13 21.58 6.89 7.71
N SER A 14 22.74 7.55 7.73
CA SER A 14 22.88 8.92 7.26
C SER A 14 22.66 9.01 5.75
N VAL A 15 22.55 10.24 5.24
CA VAL A 15 22.50 10.49 3.78
C VAL A 15 23.73 9.89 3.10
N TRP A 16 24.91 10.03 3.71
CA TRP A 16 26.16 9.50 3.19
C TRP A 16 26.21 7.97 3.23
N ASP A 17 25.74 7.35 4.31
CA ASP A 17 25.70 5.88 4.40
C ASP A 17 24.80 5.28 3.31
N ARG A 18 23.64 5.90 3.05
CA ARG A 18 22.73 5.48 1.98
C ARG A 18 23.34 5.66 0.59
N PHE A 19 24.04 6.77 0.37
CA PHE A 19 24.75 6.98 -0.89
C PHE A 19 25.86 5.94 -1.09
N LEU A 20 26.73 5.72 -0.09
CA LEU A 20 27.83 4.76 -0.19
C LEU A 20 27.33 3.31 -0.37
N ALA A 21 26.24 2.96 0.30
CA ALA A 21 25.64 1.63 0.18
C ALA A 21 25.09 1.36 -1.24
N SER A 22 24.52 2.37 -1.90
CA SER A 22 23.94 2.21 -3.25
C SER A 22 23.88 3.55 -4.00
N PRO A 23 25.00 4.00 -4.61
CA PRO A 23 25.08 5.33 -5.24
C PRO A 23 24.06 5.52 -6.36
N ILE A 24 23.88 4.49 -7.20
CA ILE A 24 22.97 4.53 -8.35
C ILE A 24 21.52 4.65 -7.88
N LEU A 25 21.12 3.86 -6.86
CA LEU A 25 19.77 3.89 -6.32
C LEU A 25 19.48 5.22 -5.61
N PHE A 26 20.46 5.74 -4.86
CA PHE A 26 20.37 7.05 -4.22
C PHE A 26 20.13 8.17 -5.24
N LEU A 27 20.91 8.19 -6.32
CA LEU A 27 20.74 9.16 -7.40
C LEU A 27 19.41 8.98 -8.12
N ALA A 28 18.99 7.74 -8.39
CA ALA A 28 17.72 7.45 -9.05
C ALA A 28 16.53 7.95 -8.23
N LYS A 29 16.52 7.71 -6.91
CA LYS A 29 15.50 8.23 -5.98
C LYS A 29 15.49 9.76 -5.97
N SER A 30 16.66 10.38 -5.91
CA SER A 30 16.78 11.83 -5.92
C SER A 30 16.20 12.42 -7.21
N VAL A 31 16.51 11.83 -8.36
CA VAL A 31 15.99 12.23 -9.67
C VAL A 31 14.49 11.94 -9.80
N SER A 32 13.98 10.83 -9.29
CA SER A 32 12.56 10.47 -9.41
C SER A 32 11.64 11.41 -8.62
N THR A 33 12.12 11.99 -7.50
CA THR A 33 11.37 13.06 -6.78
C THR A 33 11.06 14.28 -7.63
N LEU A 34 11.77 14.48 -8.75
CA LEU A 34 11.49 15.56 -9.69
C LEU A 34 10.24 15.30 -10.55
N THR A 35 9.79 14.05 -10.58
CA THR A 35 8.60 13.55 -11.31
C THR A 35 7.49 13.07 -10.39
N THR A 36 7.83 12.60 -9.19
CA THR A 36 6.85 12.17 -8.17
C THR A 36 6.61 13.29 -7.16
N LYS A 37 5.34 13.58 -6.87
CA LYS A 37 5.00 14.43 -5.72
C LYS A 37 4.83 13.51 -4.52
N SER A 38 5.74 13.58 -3.55
CA SER A 38 5.44 13.09 -2.21
C SER A 38 4.29 13.92 -1.68
N LEU A 39 3.16 13.26 -1.40
CA LEU A 39 2.03 13.92 -0.78
C LEU A 39 2.26 13.89 0.73
N PRO A 40 2.26 15.04 1.42
CA PRO A 40 2.23 15.01 2.87
C PRO A 40 0.96 14.26 3.29
N PRO A 41 1.01 13.43 4.35
CA PRO A 41 -0.20 12.89 4.93
C PRO A 41 -1.10 14.07 5.33
N HIS A 42 -2.35 14.07 4.85
CA HIS A 42 -3.28 15.15 5.20
C HIS A 42 -3.48 15.15 6.72
N PRO A 43 -3.42 16.34 7.39
CA PRO A 43 -3.67 16.42 8.82
C PRO A 43 -5.07 15.89 9.14
N SER A 44 -5.18 15.17 10.26
CA SER A 44 -6.37 14.47 10.77
C SER A 44 -7.56 15.36 11.14
N VAL A 45 -7.50 16.66 10.83
CA VAL A 45 -8.52 17.63 11.23
C VAL A 45 -9.57 17.70 10.14
N ALA A 46 -10.80 17.36 10.49
CA ALA A 46 -11.96 17.61 9.66
C ALA A 46 -12.07 19.13 9.39
N ASP A 47 -11.60 19.56 8.23
CA ASP A 47 -11.90 20.89 7.73
C ASP A 47 -13.41 20.94 7.42
N PRO A 48 -14.19 21.88 7.99
CA PRO A 48 -15.60 22.06 7.65
C PRO A 48 -15.85 22.22 6.14
N ALA A 49 -14.86 22.69 5.37
CA ALA A 49 -14.93 22.75 3.92
C ALA A 49 -14.96 21.36 3.24
N SER A 50 -14.55 20.28 3.93
CA SER A 50 -14.57 18.90 3.39
C SER A 50 -16.00 18.36 3.16
N LEU A 51 -17.00 18.90 3.85
CA LEU A 51 -18.42 18.55 3.63
C LEU A 51 -18.96 19.10 2.31
N LEU A 52 -18.36 20.17 1.78
CA LEU A 52 -18.66 20.74 0.46
C LEU A 52 -17.75 20.17 -0.65
N SER A 53 -16.73 19.39 -0.27
CA SER A 53 -15.79 18.78 -1.21
C SER A 53 -16.44 17.61 -1.95
N LYS A 54 -16.22 17.57 -3.28
CA LYS A 54 -16.57 16.42 -4.14
C LYS A 54 -15.61 15.23 -3.98
N HIS A 55 -14.58 15.37 -3.16
CA HIS A 55 -13.63 14.29 -2.91
C HIS A 55 -14.19 13.26 -1.95
N THR A 56 -13.89 12.01 -2.23
CA THR A 56 -14.12 10.89 -1.31
C THR A 56 -12.90 10.76 -0.41
N ARG A 57 -13.12 10.79 0.91
CA ARG A 57 -12.07 10.63 1.92
C ARG A 57 -11.90 9.16 2.29
N LEU A 58 -10.73 8.61 1.97
CA LEU A 58 -10.32 7.27 2.37
C LEU A 58 -9.48 7.34 3.64
N VAL A 59 -9.81 6.48 4.60
CA VAL A 59 -9.04 6.26 5.83
C VAL A 59 -8.41 4.88 5.71
N CYS A 60 -7.10 4.83 5.57
CA CYS A 60 -6.36 3.61 5.27
C CYS A 60 -5.53 3.17 6.47
N ILE A 61 -5.66 1.91 6.87
CA ILE A 61 -4.87 1.30 7.93
C ILE A 61 -4.52 -0.14 7.54
N SER A 62 -3.46 -0.71 8.09
CA SER A 62 -3.12 -2.13 7.96
C SER A 62 -2.21 -2.55 9.10
N ASP A 63 -1.95 -3.85 9.22
CA ASP A 63 -0.94 -4.39 10.15
C ASP A 63 -1.19 -3.94 11.59
N THR A 64 -2.46 -3.98 12.02
CA THR A 64 -2.81 -3.64 13.40
C THR A 64 -2.42 -4.75 14.36
N HIS A 65 -2.30 -6.00 13.90
CA HIS A 65 -1.80 -7.14 14.67
C HIS A 65 -2.41 -7.25 16.08
N SER A 66 -3.73 -7.29 16.20
CA SER A 66 -4.44 -7.34 17.50
C SER A 66 -4.21 -6.12 18.41
N THR A 67 -3.59 -5.05 17.92
CA THR A 67 -3.34 -3.80 18.67
C THR A 67 -4.34 -2.69 18.34
N HIS A 68 -5.42 -3.02 17.64
CA HIS A 68 -6.41 -2.08 17.10
C HIS A 68 -7.01 -1.15 18.17
N ALA A 69 -7.26 -1.63 19.39
CA ALA A 69 -7.76 -0.81 20.50
C ALA A 69 -6.75 0.23 21.03
N SER A 70 -5.45 0.01 20.75
CA SER A 70 -4.37 0.93 21.14
C SER A 70 -3.96 1.89 20.02
N GLN A 71 -4.56 1.78 18.84
CA GLN A 71 -4.29 2.70 17.75
C GLN A 71 -4.81 4.11 18.08
N PRO A 72 -4.18 5.17 17.55
CA PRO A 72 -4.76 6.50 17.56
C PRO A 72 -6.19 6.47 17.00
N LEU A 73 -7.04 7.36 17.51
CA LEU A 73 -8.40 7.52 17.00
C LEU A 73 -8.37 7.68 15.47
N LEU A 74 -9.18 6.87 14.79
CA LEU A 74 -9.29 6.96 13.34
C LEU A 74 -9.92 8.30 12.96
N PRO A 75 -9.34 9.06 12.02
CA PRO A 75 -9.96 10.27 11.52
C PRO A 75 -11.30 9.96 10.85
N GLU A 76 -12.21 10.93 10.85
CA GLU A 76 -13.46 10.87 10.08
C GLU A 76 -13.18 10.69 8.58
N GLY A 77 -14.02 9.91 7.90
CA GLY A 77 -13.92 9.69 6.46
C GLY A 77 -15.09 8.89 5.90
N ASP A 78 -15.17 8.83 4.58
CA ASP A 78 -16.30 8.19 3.90
C ASP A 78 -16.10 6.66 3.78
N ILE A 79 -14.85 6.21 3.60
CA ILE A 79 -14.48 4.79 3.47
C ILE A 79 -13.29 4.48 4.37
N LEU A 80 -13.46 3.50 5.27
CA LEU A 80 -12.36 2.89 6.03
C LEU A 80 -11.88 1.63 5.33
N ILE A 81 -10.57 1.51 5.12
CA ILE A 81 -9.92 0.36 4.48
C ILE A 81 -8.88 -0.23 5.43
N HIS A 82 -9.01 -1.52 5.77
CA HIS A 82 -7.98 -2.29 6.47
C HIS A 82 -7.27 -3.28 5.52
N ALA A 83 -6.00 -3.03 5.19
CA ALA A 83 -5.26 -3.80 4.16
C ALA A 83 -4.53 -5.05 4.70
N GLY A 84 -5.22 -5.85 5.53
CA GLY A 84 -4.70 -7.10 6.09
C GLY A 84 -3.86 -6.96 7.35
N ASP A 85 -3.53 -8.13 7.93
CA ASP A 85 -2.86 -8.30 9.23
C ASP A 85 -3.61 -7.60 10.36
N LEU A 86 -4.90 -7.94 10.47
CA LEU A 86 -5.76 -7.48 11.58
C LEU A 86 -5.28 -8.07 12.91
N THR A 87 -4.68 -9.26 12.86
CA THR A 87 -4.39 -10.08 14.03
C THR A 87 -2.93 -10.52 14.10
N HIS A 88 -2.52 -11.10 15.24
CA HIS A 88 -1.21 -11.71 15.40
C HIS A 88 -1.15 -13.15 14.88
N SER A 89 -2.19 -13.95 15.12
CA SER A 89 -2.18 -15.38 14.76
C SER A 89 -3.39 -15.82 13.95
N GLY A 90 -4.40 -14.96 13.80
CA GLY A 90 -5.58 -15.26 13.00
C GLY A 90 -6.53 -16.24 13.66
N THR A 91 -6.48 -16.36 14.99
CA THR A 91 -7.47 -17.16 15.71
C THR A 91 -8.86 -16.54 15.57
N PHE A 92 -9.91 -17.36 15.65
CA PHE A 92 -11.28 -16.87 15.60
C PHE A 92 -11.54 -15.75 16.63
N ALA A 93 -10.98 -15.87 17.84
CA ALA A 93 -11.16 -14.88 18.91
C ALA A 93 -10.48 -13.54 18.57
N GLU A 94 -9.24 -13.56 18.07
CA GLU A 94 -8.54 -12.35 17.64
C GLU A 94 -9.24 -11.66 16.47
N LEU A 95 -9.70 -12.45 15.49
CA LEU A 95 -10.40 -11.92 14.33
C LEU A 95 -11.74 -11.33 14.73
N ASP A 96 -12.52 -12.01 15.58
CA ASP A 96 -13.79 -11.50 16.05
C ASP A 96 -13.63 -10.19 16.83
N ASP A 97 -12.62 -10.08 17.68
CA ASP A 97 -12.26 -8.85 18.40
C ASP A 97 -11.89 -7.71 17.44
N ALA A 98 -11.00 -7.97 16.47
CA ALA A 98 -10.61 -6.99 15.47
C ALA A 98 -11.79 -6.54 14.59
N LEU A 99 -12.68 -7.45 14.20
CA LEU A 99 -13.87 -7.12 13.41
C LEU A 99 -14.93 -6.38 14.22
N ASN A 100 -15.08 -6.68 15.53
CA ASN A 100 -15.91 -5.87 16.43
C ASN A 100 -15.41 -4.42 16.47
N TRP A 101 -14.09 -4.23 16.64
CA TRP A 101 -13.49 -2.89 16.60
C TRP A 101 -13.70 -2.20 15.26
N LEU A 102 -13.52 -2.91 14.14
CA LEU A 102 -13.69 -2.33 12.80
C LEU A 102 -15.15 -1.94 12.54
N SER A 103 -16.09 -2.79 12.95
CA SER A 103 -17.54 -2.57 12.82
C SER A 103 -18.00 -1.33 13.59
N ALA A 104 -17.43 -1.10 14.78
CA ALA A 104 -17.74 0.03 15.65
C ALA A 104 -17.25 1.41 15.14
N GLN A 105 -16.40 1.44 14.10
CA GLN A 105 -15.91 2.71 13.55
C GLN A 105 -17.03 3.50 12.84
N PRO A 106 -17.01 4.85 12.93
CA PRO A 106 -18.10 5.70 12.44
C PRO A 106 -18.21 5.76 10.92
N HIS A 107 -17.20 5.26 10.19
CA HIS A 107 -17.14 5.29 8.74
C HIS A 107 -18.33 4.54 8.13
N PRO A 108 -19.06 5.14 7.17
CA PRO A 108 -20.23 4.52 6.55
C PRO A 108 -19.90 3.23 5.79
N ILE A 109 -18.74 3.19 5.13
CA ILE A 109 -18.27 2.04 4.35
C ILE A 109 -16.98 1.54 4.99
N LYS A 110 -16.93 0.23 5.28
CA LYS A 110 -15.80 -0.43 5.93
C LYS A 110 -15.40 -1.64 5.12
N ILE A 111 -14.20 -1.58 4.54
CA ILE A 111 -13.64 -2.60 3.65
C ILE A 111 -12.42 -3.19 4.32
N PHE A 112 -12.25 -4.51 4.24
CA PHE A 112 -11.02 -5.14 4.67
C PHE A 112 -10.66 -6.33 3.80
N ILE A 113 -9.37 -6.66 3.82
CA ILE A 113 -8.83 -7.90 3.27
C ILE A 113 -8.06 -8.60 4.38
N ALA A 114 -7.75 -9.88 4.18
CA ALA A 114 -6.85 -10.61 5.07
C ALA A 114 -5.37 -10.26 4.79
N GLY A 115 -4.51 -10.50 5.77
CA GLY A 115 -3.06 -10.59 5.61
C GLY A 115 -2.53 -11.97 5.99
N ASN A 116 -1.22 -12.14 6.01
CA ASN A 116 -0.61 -13.43 6.32
C ASN A 116 -0.81 -13.87 7.77
N HIS A 117 -1.12 -12.96 8.69
CA HIS A 117 -1.42 -13.28 10.07
C HIS A 117 -2.89 -13.63 10.31
N ASP A 118 -3.79 -13.47 9.34
CA ASP A 118 -5.23 -13.66 9.51
C ASP A 118 -5.68 -15.08 9.12
N ALA A 119 -5.00 -16.11 9.64
CA ALA A 119 -5.18 -17.51 9.26
C ALA A 119 -6.63 -18.03 9.27
N GLY A 120 -7.47 -17.61 10.22
CA GLY A 120 -8.88 -18.00 10.26
C GLY A 120 -9.69 -17.54 9.06
N LEU A 121 -9.29 -16.47 8.36
CA LEU A 121 -9.95 -16.04 7.12
C LEU A 121 -9.60 -16.93 5.92
N ALA A 122 -8.51 -17.71 5.99
CA ALA A 122 -8.15 -18.67 4.94
C ALA A 122 -9.00 -19.95 5.00
N ASN A 123 -9.67 -20.20 6.12
CA ASN A 123 -10.61 -21.30 6.28
C ASN A 123 -12.03 -20.81 5.97
N ALA A 124 -12.63 -21.33 4.90
CA ALA A 124 -13.96 -20.90 4.46
C ALA A 124 -15.04 -20.99 5.56
N PHE A 125 -15.04 -22.06 6.36
CA PHE A 125 -16.02 -22.25 7.42
C PHE A 125 -15.86 -21.20 8.55
N GLU A 126 -14.63 -20.96 8.99
CA GLU A 126 -14.36 -19.95 10.02
C GLU A 126 -14.62 -18.54 9.52
N ARG A 127 -14.19 -18.24 8.28
CA ARG A 127 -14.46 -16.98 7.59
C ARG A 127 -15.95 -16.71 7.52
N ASP A 128 -16.76 -17.62 6.98
CA ASP A 128 -18.20 -17.40 6.82
C ASP A 128 -18.89 -17.21 8.18
N ARG A 129 -18.46 -17.95 9.20
CA ARG A 129 -18.92 -17.78 10.57
C ARG A 129 -18.55 -16.40 11.14
N LEU A 130 -17.33 -15.91 10.92
CA LEU A 130 -16.92 -14.55 11.31
C LEU A 130 -17.73 -13.49 10.57
N LEU A 131 -17.80 -13.55 9.25
CA LEU A 131 -18.49 -12.56 8.42
C LEU A 131 -19.99 -12.47 8.75
N SER A 132 -20.64 -13.59 9.06
CA SER A 132 -22.05 -13.61 9.47
C SER A 132 -22.33 -12.81 10.75
N LYS A 133 -21.33 -12.63 11.62
CA LYS A 133 -21.43 -11.79 12.82
C LYS A 133 -21.25 -10.30 12.54
N HIS A 134 -20.68 -9.95 11.39
CA HIS A 134 -20.28 -8.59 11.02
C HIS A 134 -20.83 -8.18 9.65
N PRO A 135 -22.15 -8.21 9.42
CA PRO A 135 -22.76 -8.00 8.09
C PRO A 135 -22.55 -6.60 7.49
N GLY A 136 -22.12 -5.62 8.30
CA GLY A 136 -21.79 -4.27 7.83
C GLY A 136 -20.35 -4.10 7.32
N LEU A 137 -19.52 -5.14 7.39
CA LEU A 137 -18.15 -5.13 6.89
C LEU A 137 -18.08 -5.79 5.51
N LEU A 138 -17.32 -5.18 4.60
CA LEU A 138 -17.06 -5.70 3.27
C LEU A 138 -15.70 -6.40 3.23
N TYR A 139 -15.70 -7.72 3.29
CA TYR A 139 -14.50 -8.53 3.08
C TYR A 139 -14.28 -8.78 1.58
N LEU A 140 -13.04 -8.63 1.10
CA LEU A 140 -12.67 -8.91 -0.28
C LEU A 140 -11.50 -9.91 -0.36
N GLU A 141 -11.68 -10.99 -1.13
CA GLU A 141 -10.66 -12.02 -1.37
C GLU A 141 -10.62 -12.39 -2.85
N ASP A 142 -9.75 -11.70 -3.61
CA ASP A 142 -9.65 -11.82 -5.07
C ASP A 142 -10.93 -11.40 -5.83
N GLU A 143 -11.70 -10.51 -5.21
CA GLU A 143 -13.01 -10.08 -5.70
C GLU A 143 -13.10 -8.54 -5.77
N GLU A 144 -14.07 -8.08 -6.54
CA GLU A 144 -14.45 -6.68 -6.61
C GLU A 144 -15.79 -6.42 -5.94
N ALA A 145 -15.94 -5.21 -5.42
CA ALA A 145 -17.20 -4.67 -5.00
C ALA A 145 -17.34 -3.23 -5.49
N THR A 146 -18.60 -2.82 -5.68
CA THR A 146 -18.93 -1.44 -6.03
C THR A 146 -19.53 -0.77 -4.82
N VAL A 147 -18.99 0.40 -4.45
CA VAL A 147 -19.49 1.19 -3.31
C VAL A 147 -19.98 2.55 -3.79
N GLU A 148 -21.15 2.94 -3.31
CA GLU A 148 -21.75 4.23 -3.60
C GLU A 148 -21.39 5.22 -2.49
N VAL A 149 -20.67 6.28 -2.84
CA VAL A 149 -20.18 7.28 -1.89
C VAL A 149 -20.28 8.66 -2.49
N ARG A 150 -20.93 9.59 -1.78
CA ARG A 150 -21.14 10.98 -2.24
C ARG A 150 -21.72 11.07 -3.67
N GLY A 151 -22.61 10.16 -4.04
CA GLY A 151 -23.23 10.09 -5.37
C GLY A 151 -22.29 9.61 -6.49
N ARG A 152 -21.16 8.98 -6.14
CA ARG A 152 -20.21 8.35 -7.06
C ARG A 152 -20.17 6.85 -6.80
N SER A 153 -20.11 6.09 -7.88
CA SER A 153 -19.86 4.65 -7.87
C SER A 153 -18.35 4.40 -7.98
N LEU A 154 -17.75 3.77 -6.97
CA LEU A 154 -16.33 3.40 -6.96
C LEU A 154 -16.18 1.88 -6.96
N ARG A 155 -15.34 1.35 -7.85
CA ARG A 155 -14.98 -0.07 -7.87
C ARG A 155 -13.74 -0.32 -7.01
N VAL A 156 -13.90 -1.20 -6.03
CA VAL A 156 -12.84 -1.62 -5.12
C VAL A 156 -12.52 -3.08 -5.41
N TYR A 157 -11.27 -3.38 -5.73
CA TYR A 157 -10.76 -4.75 -5.84
C TYR A 157 -9.88 -5.05 -4.64
N GLY A 158 -10.11 -6.18 -3.95
CA GLY A 158 -9.33 -6.57 -2.79
C GLY A 158 -8.73 -7.96 -2.94
N SER A 159 -7.47 -8.14 -2.53
CA SER A 159 -6.82 -9.44 -2.52
C SER A 159 -5.79 -9.57 -1.41
N PRO A 160 -5.85 -10.65 -0.59
CA PRO A 160 -4.83 -10.92 0.42
C PRO A 160 -3.56 -11.54 -0.16
N ARG A 161 -3.55 -11.87 -1.46
CA ARG A 161 -2.48 -12.66 -2.08
C ARG A 161 -1.12 -12.00 -1.97
N MET A 162 -0.11 -12.80 -1.64
CA MET A 162 1.27 -12.32 -1.58
C MET A 162 2.31 -13.36 -2.03
N PRO A 163 3.51 -12.93 -2.47
CA PRO A 163 4.59 -13.85 -2.80
C PRO A 163 5.07 -14.64 -1.58
N LYS A 164 5.27 -15.96 -1.73
CA LYS A 164 5.65 -16.89 -0.65
C LYS A 164 6.83 -16.39 0.20
N HIS A 165 6.64 -16.24 1.50
CA HIS A 165 7.69 -15.95 2.51
C HIS A 165 7.43 -16.83 3.74
N GLY A 166 8.17 -17.93 3.92
CA GLY A 166 7.81 -18.92 4.94
C GLY A 166 6.57 -19.72 4.53
N ASP A 167 5.78 -20.17 5.51
CA ASP A 167 4.59 -21.01 5.32
C ASP A 167 3.37 -20.36 5.99
N TRP A 168 2.90 -19.25 5.40
CA TRP A 168 1.72 -18.51 5.84
C TRP A 168 0.56 -18.63 4.83
N PRO A 169 -0.70 -18.37 5.23
CA PRO A 169 -1.84 -18.35 4.32
C PRO A 169 -1.72 -17.27 3.23
N PHE A 170 -2.58 -17.37 2.21
CA PHE A 170 -2.70 -16.42 1.09
C PHE A 170 -1.44 -16.25 0.23
N GLN A 171 -0.50 -17.20 0.30
CA GLN A 171 0.75 -17.14 -0.45
C GLN A 171 0.66 -17.83 -1.81
N TYR A 172 1.35 -17.25 -2.81
CA TYR A 172 1.58 -17.87 -4.12
C TYR A 172 3.09 -17.95 -4.44
N PRO A 173 3.53 -18.83 -5.35
CA PRO A 173 4.94 -18.97 -5.70
C PRO A 173 5.58 -17.64 -6.11
N ARG A 174 6.78 -17.35 -5.60
CA ARG A 174 7.49 -16.10 -5.96
C ARG A 174 7.74 -16.05 -7.46
N ILE A 175 7.36 -14.94 -8.06
CA ILE A 175 7.60 -14.66 -9.47
C ILE A 175 8.83 -13.78 -9.58
N ALA A 176 9.83 -14.27 -10.32
CA ALA A 176 11.07 -13.55 -10.52
C ALA A 176 10.82 -12.16 -11.13
N ALA A 177 11.58 -11.16 -10.71
CA ALA A 177 11.45 -9.82 -11.26
C ALA A 177 11.68 -9.81 -12.79
N SER A 178 12.49 -10.72 -13.33
CA SER A 178 12.72 -10.86 -14.78
C SER A 178 11.51 -11.38 -15.57
N ALA A 179 10.50 -11.95 -14.91
CA ALA A 179 9.33 -12.49 -15.60
C ALA A 179 8.50 -11.37 -16.23
N SER A 180 8.33 -11.45 -17.55
CA SER A 180 7.57 -10.47 -18.32
C SER A 180 6.05 -10.57 -18.09
N HIS A 181 5.56 -11.74 -17.69
CA HIS A 181 4.13 -12.01 -17.51
C HIS A 181 3.86 -12.90 -16.29
N SER A 182 2.75 -12.63 -15.62
CA SER A 182 2.18 -13.41 -14.53
C SER A 182 0.66 -13.40 -14.65
N THR A 183 0.02 -14.53 -14.37
CA THR A 183 -1.44 -14.67 -14.32
C THR A 183 -2.00 -14.41 -12.92
N VAL A 184 -1.16 -14.29 -11.88
CA VAL A 184 -1.63 -14.14 -10.48
C VAL A 184 -2.58 -12.96 -10.31
N TRP A 185 -2.30 -11.88 -11.04
CA TRP A 185 -3.04 -10.63 -10.98
C TRP A 185 -3.83 -10.35 -12.28
N SER A 186 -4.08 -11.34 -13.13
CA SER A 186 -4.77 -11.10 -14.41
C SER A 186 -6.27 -10.86 -14.27
N SER A 187 -6.88 -11.28 -13.16
CA SER A 187 -8.30 -11.11 -12.86
C SER A 187 -8.67 -9.66 -12.54
N ILE A 188 -7.73 -8.82 -12.10
CA ILE A 188 -8.03 -7.45 -11.70
C ILE A 188 -8.47 -6.63 -12.93
N PRO A 189 -9.71 -6.11 -12.95
CA PRO A 189 -10.20 -5.29 -14.05
C PRO A 189 -9.44 -3.96 -14.15
N SER A 190 -9.18 -3.49 -15.37
CA SER A 190 -8.58 -2.15 -15.60
C SER A 190 -9.47 -0.98 -15.19
N SER A 191 -10.70 -1.29 -14.81
CA SER A 191 -11.73 -0.35 -14.40
C SER A 191 -11.71 -0.13 -12.88
N THR A 192 -10.85 -0.85 -12.13
CA THR A 192 -10.68 -0.72 -10.68
C THR A 192 -10.25 0.70 -10.28
N ASP A 193 -11.02 1.35 -9.41
CA ASP A 193 -10.72 2.69 -8.91
C ASP A 193 -9.80 2.63 -7.68
N ILE A 194 -10.08 1.68 -6.77
CA ILE A 194 -9.33 1.44 -5.55
C ILE A 194 -8.86 -0.01 -5.55
N LEU A 195 -7.54 -0.22 -5.51
CA LEU A 195 -6.95 -1.54 -5.32
C LEU A 195 -6.53 -1.70 -3.85
N VAL A 196 -6.83 -2.83 -3.23
CA VAL A 196 -6.38 -3.18 -1.89
C VAL A 196 -5.61 -4.50 -1.97
N THR A 197 -4.33 -4.49 -1.63
CA THR A 197 -3.53 -5.71 -1.51
C THR A 197 -2.81 -5.75 -0.18
N HIS A 198 -2.47 -6.92 0.33
CA HIS A 198 -1.78 -6.96 1.62
C HIS A 198 -0.35 -6.41 1.53
N GLY A 199 0.44 -6.85 0.53
CA GLY A 199 1.82 -6.41 0.33
C GLY A 199 2.00 -5.31 -0.72
N PRO A 200 3.15 -4.59 -0.70
CA PRO A 200 3.46 -3.54 -1.65
C PRO A 200 3.88 -4.07 -3.03
N PRO A 201 3.75 -3.27 -4.10
CA PRO A 201 4.46 -3.51 -5.36
C PRO A 201 5.96 -3.22 -5.18
N ILE A 202 6.82 -3.89 -5.95
CA ILE A 202 8.27 -3.68 -5.85
C ILE A 202 8.64 -2.24 -6.22
N SER A 203 9.69 -1.69 -5.59
CA SER A 203 10.26 -0.34 -5.80
C SER A 203 9.46 0.84 -5.23
N HIS A 204 8.33 0.58 -4.58
CA HIS A 204 7.41 1.60 -4.08
C HIS A 204 6.96 1.27 -2.66
N LEU A 205 7.37 2.11 -1.70
CA LEU A 205 7.00 1.95 -0.29
C LEU A 205 7.28 0.52 0.24
N ASP A 206 8.35 -0.11 -0.26
CA ASP A 206 8.64 -1.54 -0.11
C ASP A 206 10.01 -1.82 0.53
N CYS A 207 10.61 -0.83 1.19
CA CYS A 207 11.92 -0.93 1.83
C CYS A 207 13.02 -1.46 0.87
N ASP A 208 13.05 -0.93 -0.36
CA ASP A 208 14.09 -1.20 -1.36
C ASP A 208 14.18 -2.66 -1.84
N GLY A 209 13.04 -3.22 -2.21
CA GLY A 209 12.97 -4.48 -2.95
C GLY A 209 12.20 -5.62 -2.28
N LEU A 210 11.50 -5.37 -1.17
CA LEU A 210 10.65 -6.40 -0.55
C LEU A 210 9.29 -6.57 -1.26
N GLY A 211 8.94 -5.66 -2.17
CA GLY A 211 7.65 -5.67 -2.84
C GLY A 211 7.53 -6.68 -3.98
N CYS A 212 6.31 -6.80 -4.50
CA CYS A 212 5.97 -7.76 -5.54
C CYS A 212 6.19 -7.22 -6.96
N ALA A 213 7.05 -7.89 -7.74
CA ALA A 213 7.28 -7.55 -9.14
C ALA A 213 6.07 -7.85 -10.05
N ALA A 214 5.34 -8.93 -9.79
CA ALA A 214 4.13 -9.27 -10.56
C ALA A 214 3.01 -8.23 -10.33
N LEU A 215 2.91 -7.69 -9.11
CA LEU A 215 1.95 -6.64 -8.76
C LEU A 215 2.30 -5.32 -9.44
N LEU A 216 3.58 -4.94 -9.46
CA LEU A 216 4.03 -3.76 -10.23
C LEU A 216 3.67 -3.87 -11.72
N ASN A 217 3.88 -5.04 -12.33
CA ASN A 217 3.48 -5.28 -13.72
C ASN A 217 1.97 -5.14 -13.92
N ALA A 218 1.16 -5.59 -12.94
CA ALA A 218 -0.29 -5.43 -12.97
C ALA A 218 -0.70 -3.95 -12.86
N LEU A 219 -0.06 -3.17 -11.98
CA LEU A 219 -0.35 -1.74 -11.82
C LEU A 219 -0.12 -0.93 -13.09
N TRP A 220 0.90 -1.25 -13.89
CA TRP A 220 1.11 -0.63 -15.21
C TRP A 220 -0.06 -0.81 -16.17
N ARG A 221 -0.84 -1.89 -16.00
CA ARG A 221 -2.05 -2.22 -16.77
C ARG A 221 -3.30 -1.61 -16.15
N ILE A 222 -3.47 -1.73 -14.84
CA ILE A 222 -4.71 -1.38 -14.13
C ILE A 222 -4.80 0.12 -13.86
N ARG A 223 -3.70 0.72 -13.36
CA ARG A 223 -3.59 2.14 -12.99
C ARG A 223 -4.77 2.66 -12.17
N PRO A 224 -5.04 2.06 -10.99
CA PRO A 224 -6.13 2.51 -10.13
C PRO A 224 -5.87 3.95 -9.65
N SER A 225 -6.90 4.66 -9.19
CA SER A 225 -6.72 5.98 -8.59
C SER A 225 -5.95 5.88 -7.27
N VAL A 226 -6.23 4.83 -6.49
CA VAL A 226 -5.55 4.53 -5.22
C VAL A 226 -5.19 3.05 -5.14
N HIS A 227 -4.03 2.75 -4.58
CA HIS A 227 -3.65 1.41 -4.17
C HIS A 227 -3.23 1.42 -2.71
N VAL A 228 -4.00 0.74 -1.86
CA VAL A 228 -3.79 0.64 -0.41
C VAL A 228 -3.17 -0.72 -0.07
N PHE A 229 -2.13 -0.72 0.74
CA PHE A 229 -1.42 -1.92 1.17
C PHE A 229 -0.69 -1.73 2.50
N GLY A 230 -0.03 -2.78 2.98
CA GLY A 230 0.68 -2.83 4.26
C GLY A 230 1.91 -3.73 4.20
N HIS A 231 2.04 -4.61 5.20
CA HIS A 231 3.02 -5.69 5.36
C HIS A 231 4.49 -5.26 5.54
N VAL A 232 4.96 -4.31 4.74
CA VAL A 232 6.33 -3.78 4.85
C VAL A 232 6.31 -2.51 5.69
N HIS A 233 6.37 -2.67 7.00
CA HIS A 233 6.14 -1.56 7.96
C HIS A 233 7.13 -0.41 7.78
N ALA A 234 8.40 -0.71 7.51
CA ALA A 234 9.43 0.29 7.26
C ALA A 234 9.17 1.13 5.98
N GLY A 235 8.26 0.67 5.12
CA GLY A 235 7.82 1.35 3.91
C GLY A 235 6.61 2.26 4.11
N ARG A 236 6.04 2.38 5.31
CA ARG A 236 4.86 3.23 5.58
C ARG A 236 4.99 4.61 4.94
N GLY A 237 3.94 5.04 4.24
CA GLY A 237 3.91 6.37 3.63
C GLY A 237 2.91 6.50 2.49
N VAL A 238 2.98 7.65 1.82
CA VAL A 238 2.18 7.96 0.64
C VAL A 238 3.09 8.39 -0.51
N GLU A 239 2.87 7.79 -1.67
CA GLU A 239 3.58 8.12 -2.91
C GLU A 239 2.58 8.33 -4.04
N ARG A 240 2.78 9.33 -4.90
CA ARG A 240 2.04 9.42 -6.17
C ARG A 240 2.92 8.98 -7.32
N VAL A 241 2.48 7.95 -8.03
CA VAL A 241 3.15 7.40 -9.21
C VAL A 241 2.45 7.90 -10.47
N VAL A 242 3.22 8.54 -11.36
CA VAL A 242 2.76 8.95 -12.69
C VAL A 242 3.29 7.95 -13.71
N TRP A 243 2.40 7.31 -14.47
CA TRP A 243 2.72 6.18 -15.35
C TRP A 243 3.40 6.62 -16.66
N GLY A 244 4.65 7.10 -16.56
CA GLY A 244 5.46 7.66 -17.65
C GLY A 244 6.74 6.89 -17.99
N ARG A 245 7.51 7.38 -18.96
CA ARG A 245 8.77 6.74 -19.35
C ARG A 245 9.85 6.95 -18.29
N ALA A 246 9.85 8.10 -17.62
CA ALA A 246 10.72 8.36 -16.48
C ALA A 246 10.47 7.33 -15.36
N GLN A 247 9.20 7.11 -15.00
CA GLN A 247 8.79 6.14 -13.99
C GLN A 247 9.25 4.72 -14.33
N ARG A 248 9.02 4.27 -15.57
CA ARG A 248 9.51 2.96 -16.05
C ARG A 248 11.03 2.84 -16.00
N ALA A 249 11.76 3.92 -16.27
CA ALA A 249 13.21 3.94 -16.18
C ALA A 249 13.68 3.85 -14.71
N TYR A 250 13.03 4.56 -13.80
CA TYR A 250 13.28 4.52 -12.35
C TYR A 250 13.12 3.10 -11.80
N GLU A 251 11.97 2.46 -12.03
CA GLU A 251 11.73 1.06 -11.62
C GLU A 251 12.76 0.09 -12.23
N GLY A 252 13.20 0.36 -13.46
CA GLY A 252 14.28 -0.38 -14.10
C GLY A 252 15.60 -0.26 -13.35
N VAL A 253 15.93 0.92 -12.82
CA VAL A 253 17.13 1.14 -11.98
C VAL A 253 16.99 0.41 -10.65
N CYS A 254 15.83 0.48 -9.99
CA CYS A 254 15.54 -0.25 -8.75
C CYS A 254 15.70 -1.77 -8.94
N ARG A 255 15.46 -2.27 -10.15
CA ARG A 255 15.63 -3.68 -10.53
C ARG A 255 17.01 -4.02 -11.10
N GLY A 256 18.00 -3.15 -10.93
CA GLY A 256 19.41 -3.46 -11.24
C GLY A 256 19.89 -3.07 -12.64
N ARG A 257 19.22 -2.17 -13.38
CA ARG A 257 19.72 -1.69 -14.70
C ARG A 257 21.01 -0.85 -14.65
N GLY A 258 21.52 -0.55 -13.46
CA GLY A 258 22.80 0.15 -13.26
C GLY A 258 22.87 1.55 -13.89
N TRP A 259 24.07 1.99 -14.25
CA TRP A 259 24.34 3.34 -14.75
C TRP A 259 23.59 3.67 -16.06
N LEU A 260 23.47 2.70 -16.98
CA LEU A 260 22.69 2.88 -18.20
C LEU A 260 21.21 3.13 -17.91
N GLY A 261 20.67 2.48 -16.87
CA GLY A 261 19.33 2.76 -16.37
C GLY A 261 19.19 4.20 -15.85
N LEU A 262 20.16 4.65 -15.06
CA LEU A 262 20.15 6.00 -14.48
C LEU A 262 20.24 7.09 -15.55
N VAL A 263 21.09 6.93 -16.56
CA VAL A 263 21.18 7.86 -17.70
C VAL A 263 19.84 7.93 -18.45
N LYS A 264 19.20 6.79 -18.69
CA LYS A 264 17.86 6.75 -19.30
C LYS A 264 16.81 7.43 -18.44
N LEU A 265 16.86 7.27 -17.12
CA LEU A 265 15.97 7.95 -16.18
C LEU A 265 16.12 9.46 -16.30
N ILE A 266 17.35 9.97 -16.15
CA ILE A 266 17.64 11.42 -16.24
C ILE A 266 17.13 11.99 -17.57
N TRP A 267 17.41 11.31 -18.68
CA TRP A 267 16.94 11.69 -20.00
C TRP A 267 15.41 11.85 -20.06
N TRP A 268 14.65 10.85 -19.59
CA TRP A 268 13.19 10.92 -19.60
C TRP A 268 12.63 11.98 -18.66
N VAL A 269 13.24 12.18 -17.48
CA VAL A 269 12.82 13.25 -16.55
C VAL A 269 12.95 14.62 -17.20
N VAL A 270 14.08 14.88 -17.88
CA VAL A 270 14.31 16.15 -18.59
C VAL A 270 13.27 16.35 -19.70
N LEU A 271 13.03 15.33 -20.52
CA LEU A 271 12.04 15.41 -21.60
C LEU A 271 10.61 15.62 -21.09
N GLU A 272 10.18 14.86 -20.09
CA GLU A 272 8.84 14.97 -19.53
C GLU A 272 8.62 16.32 -18.83
N ARG A 273 9.66 16.87 -18.18
CA ARG A 273 9.64 18.25 -17.67
C ARG A 273 9.52 19.28 -18.78
N GLY A 274 10.25 19.10 -19.88
CA GLY A 274 10.11 19.96 -21.05
C GLY A 274 8.67 19.97 -21.59
N TRP A 275 8.02 18.81 -21.67
CA TRP A 275 6.61 18.73 -22.10
C TRP A 275 5.63 19.42 -21.15
N MET A 276 5.87 19.40 -19.83
CA MET A 276 5.05 20.14 -18.88
C MET A 276 5.11 21.64 -19.10
N LEU A 277 6.29 22.18 -19.44
CA LEU A 277 6.46 23.61 -19.73
C LEU A 277 5.70 24.05 -20.99
N VAL A 278 5.45 23.13 -21.92
CA VAL A 278 4.69 23.36 -23.16
C VAL A 278 3.19 22.99 -22.98
N GLY A 279 2.73 22.79 -21.73
CA GLY A 279 1.32 22.62 -21.41
C GLY A 279 0.72 21.25 -21.72
N ARG A 280 1.56 20.20 -21.89
CA ARG A 280 1.05 18.84 -22.11
C ARG A 280 0.41 18.28 -20.83
N ALA A 281 -0.82 17.79 -20.95
CA ALA A 281 -1.56 17.22 -19.81
C ALA A 281 -0.81 16.01 -19.22
N GLN A 282 -0.74 15.92 -17.89
CA GLN A 282 -0.19 14.78 -17.17
C GLN A 282 -1.28 13.78 -16.78
N ASP A 283 -0.92 12.49 -16.76
CA ASP A 283 -1.69 11.44 -16.11
C ASP A 283 -1.83 11.79 -14.61
N LYS A 284 -3.05 11.68 -14.06
CA LYS A 284 -3.31 11.91 -12.63
C LYS A 284 -2.52 10.94 -11.75
N GLY A 285 -2.15 9.79 -12.31
CA GLY A 285 -1.36 8.77 -11.65
C GLY A 285 -2.13 8.03 -10.57
N THR A 286 -1.43 7.14 -9.88
CA THR A 286 -1.96 6.33 -8.78
C THR A 286 -1.38 6.84 -7.46
N ILE A 287 -2.22 6.99 -6.44
CA ILE A 287 -1.79 7.21 -5.06
C ILE A 287 -1.53 5.85 -4.42
N LEU A 288 -0.28 5.58 -4.06
CA LEU A 288 0.13 4.41 -3.30
C LEU A 288 0.12 4.74 -1.81
N VAL A 289 -0.51 3.90 -1.00
CA VAL A 289 -0.63 4.09 0.45
C VAL A 289 -0.17 2.82 1.15
N ASN A 290 1.03 2.87 1.73
CA ASN A 290 1.47 1.86 2.69
C ASN A 290 0.97 2.28 4.07
N ALA A 291 -0.09 1.63 4.51
CA ALA A 291 -0.90 2.00 5.67
C ALA A 291 -0.49 1.29 6.97
N ALA A 292 0.67 0.61 6.99
CA ALA A 292 1.13 -0.17 8.15
C ALA A 292 1.12 0.65 9.43
N ALA A 293 0.33 0.21 10.41
CA ALA A 293 0.01 0.99 11.61
C ALA A 293 0.97 0.77 12.78
N VAL A 294 1.80 -0.27 12.73
CA VAL A 294 2.80 -0.57 13.77
C VAL A 294 4.21 -0.52 13.18
N GLY A 295 5.19 -0.06 13.98
CA GLY A 295 6.58 0.10 13.52
C GLY A 295 7.42 -1.19 13.51
N GLY A 296 6.79 -2.37 13.41
CA GLY A 296 7.47 -3.68 13.40
C GLY A 296 7.73 -4.25 14.80
N LEU A 297 8.44 -5.38 14.85
CA LEU A 297 8.61 -6.27 16.02
C LEU A 297 9.14 -5.64 17.32
N ARG A 298 9.55 -4.36 17.31
CA ARG A 298 10.15 -3.66 18.46
C ARG A 298 9.75 -2.19 18.59
N ASP A 299 8.81 -1.70 17.79
CA ASP A 299 8.38 -0.31 17.87
C ASP A 299 6.97 -0.25 18.47
N ASP A 300 6.89 0.24 19.71
CA ASP A 300 5.62 0.48 20.41
C ASP A 300 4.81 1.61 19.77
N ARG A 301 5.35 2.30 18.76
CA ARG A 301 4.64 3.36 18.05
C ARG A 301 3.44 2.82 17.28
N ARG A 302 2.28 3.34 17.66
CA ARG A 302 1.01 3.20 16.94
C ARG A 302 0.87 4.41 16.03
N LEU A 303 1.12 4.20 14.75
CA LEU A 303 1.22 5.27 13.75
C LEU A 303 -0.15 5.69 13.20
N GLY A 304 -1.20 4.93 13.52
CA GLY A 304 -2.59 5.20 13.12
C GLY A 304 -2.85 5.08 11.63
N ALA A 305 -4.01 5.57 11.21
CA ALA A 305 -4.40 5.57 9.80
C ALA A 305 -3.73 6.69 8.98
N ILE A 306 -3.66 6.47 7.67
CA ILE A 306 -3.31 7.48 6.67
C ILE A 306 -4.59 7.91 5.96
N VAL A 307 -4.77 9.21 5.76
CA VAL A 307 -5.93 9.78 5.07
C VAL A 307 -5.54 10.24 3.67
N VAL A 308 -6.33 9.86 2.67
CA VAL A 308 -6.19 10.33 1.28
C VAL A 308 -7.56 10.72 0.70
N ASP A 309 -7.60 11.81 -0.06
CA ASP A 309 -8.81 12.33 -0.70
C ASP A 309 -8.75 12.09 -2.25
N ILE A 310 -9.84 11.59 -2.87
CA ILE A 310 -9.91 11.27 -4.31
C ILE A 310 -11.12 11.82 -5.07
#